data_AF-A0A2V6GYA1-F1
#
_entry.id   AF-A0A2V6GYA1-F1
#
_cell.length_a   1.000
_cell.length_b   1.000
_cell.length_c   1.000
_cell.angle_alpha   90.00
_cell.angle_beta   90.00
_cell.angle_gamma   90.00
#
_symmetry.space_group_name_H-M   'P 1'
#
loop_
_entity.id
_entity.type
_entity.pdbx_description
1 polymer ?
#
loop_
_entity_poly.entity_id
_entity_poly.type
_entity_poly.pdbx_seq_one_letter_code
_entity_poly.pdbx_strand_id
1 'polypeptide(L)'
;MTHAELRSLALAVLAAFIAIILLSACGTTSTRALPAYEAPLTRTDFQNVRTTAYTHTESDHTQYGARNALGGELHAAGPAIHRAENVKRARTVSDSDDVDVINISNTDTKLQPFSMQETKKATRATTTITTRGTKTTTTRGAKRAVAANKPPKIGSAAADWSRWPMGTTFRLLSTGQVYRVEDYGWALSGRNTIDLYMANQRDMNTWGARQEPIQILGWGDPQQSLQFLQSHTDYKHIKRMVLELEGRDQEAAAMR
;
A
#
# COMPACT_ATOMS: atom_id res chain seq x y z
N MET A 1 10.60 -71.55 -12.44
CA MET A 1 9.62 -70.46 -12.39
C MET A 1 8.84 -70.48 -13.68
N THR A 2 7.53 -70.69 -13.59
CA THR A 2 6.66 -70.75 -14.77
C THR A 2 6.37 -69.34 -15.30
N HIS A 3 6.00 -69.23 -16.58
CA HIS A 3 5.71 -67.93 -17.20
C HIS A 3 4.57 -67.16 -16.50
N ALA A 4 3.66 -67.86 -15.82
CA ALA A 4 2.60 -67.26 -15.01
C ALA A 4 3.15 -66.62 -13.72
N GLU A 5 4.11 -67.26 -13.05
CA GLU A 5 4.76 -66.74 -11.84
C GLU A 5 5.61 -65.50 -12.15
N LEU A 6 6.31 -65.49 -13.29
CA LEU A 6 7.09 -64.33 -13.75
C LEU A 6 6.20 -63.12 -14.06
N ARG A 7 5.00 -63.34 -14.62
CA ARG A 7 4.01 -62.29 -14.88
C ARG A 7 3.39 -61.74 -13.59
N SER A 8 3.06 -62.61 -12.64
CA SER A 8 2.55 -62.17 -11.32
C SER A 8 3.60 -61.38 -10.55
N LEU A 9 4.86 -61.80 -10.58
CA LEU A 9 5.97 -61.07 -9.96
C LEU A 9 6.19 -59.70 -10.63
N ALA A 10 6.16 -59.65 -11.97
CA ALA A 10 6.31 -58.39 -12.70
C ALA A 10 5.16 -57.40 -12.41
N LEU A 11 3.92 -57.88 -12.30
CA LEU A 11 2.77 -57.04 -11.92
C LEU A 11 2.86 -56.56 -10.48
N ALA A 12 3.33 -57.40 -9.55
CA ALA A 12 3.54 -57.00 -8.15
C ALA A 12 4.65 -55.95 -8.00
N VAL A 13 5.76 -56.09 -8.73
CA VAL A 13 6.85 -55.11 -8.75
C VAL A 13 6.40 -53.79 -9.39
N LEU A 14 5.61 -53.84 -10.47
CA LEU A 14 5.05 -52.65 -11.10
C LEU A 14 4.06 -51.92 -10.16
N ALA A 15 3.20 -52.66 -9.47
CA ALA A 15 2.28 -52.09 -8.49
C ALA A 15 3.01 -51.44 -7.30
N ALA A 16 4.10 -52.07 -6.82
CA ALA A 16 4.96 -51.50 -5.79
C ALA A 16 5.67 -50.22 -6.26
N PHE A 17 6.15 -50.18 -7.50
CA PHE A 17 6.75 -48.97 -8.09
C PHE A 17 5.74 -47.84 -8.26
N ILE A 18 4.51 -48.13 -8.69
CA ILE A 18 3.43 -47.15 -8.80
C ILE A 18 3.04 -46.61 -7.41
N ALA A 19 2.98 -47.47 -6.39
CA ALA A 19 2.76 -47.04 -5.01
C ALA A 19 3.88 -46.10 -4.51
N ILE A 20 5.16 -46.42 -4.76
CA ILE A 20 6.31 -45.57 -4.36
C ILE A 20 6.28 -44.20 -5.07
N ILE A 21 5.87 -44.16 -6.34
CA ILE A 21 5.73 -42.92 -7.11
C ILE A 21 4.54 -42.09 -6.60
N LEU A 22 3.42 -42.72 -6.23
CA LEU A 22 2.26 -42.03 -5.67
C LEU A 22 2.47 -41.55 -4.22
N LEU A 23 3.27 -42.25 -3.42
CA LEU A 23 3.68 -41.80 -2.08
C LEU A 23 4.78 -40.73 -2.08
N SER A 24 5.53 -40.56 -3.19
CA SER A 24 6.51 -39.47 -3.35
C SER A 24 5.92 -38.17 -3.90
N ALA A 25 4.61 -38.14 -4.18
CA ALA A 25 3.88 -36.95 -4.65
C ALA A 25 3.15 -36.20 -3.51
N CYS A 26 3.49 -36.47 -2.24
CA CYS A 26 2.91 -35.76 -1.11
C CYS A 26 3.80 -34.58 -0.69
N GLY A 27 3.41 -33.37 -1.12
CA GLY A 27 3.58 -32.13 -0.34
C GLY A 27 4.98 -31.53 -0.26
N THR A 28 5.25 -30.53 -1.08
CA THR A 28 6.35 -29.56 -0.93
C THR A 28 6.18 -28.59 0.25
N THR A 29 5.52 -28.98 1.35
CA THR A 29 5.06 -28.06 2.42
C THR A 29 5.62 -28.39 3.81
N SER A 30 6.92 -28.69 3.97
CA SER A 30 7.45 -28.96 5.33
C SER A 30 8.87 -28.51 5.72
N THR A 31 9.62 -27.73 4.93
CA THR A 31 11.02 -27.40 5.35
C THR A 31 11.49 -25.97 5.11
N ARG A 32 10.61 -24.98 4.90
CA ARG A 32 11.07 -23.58 4.88
C ARG A 32 11.24 -23.08 6.32
N ALA A 33 12.47 -22.71 6.70
CA ALA A 33 12.84 -22.20 8.03
C ALA A 33 12.45 -20.72 8.22
N LEU A 34 11.64 -20.42 9.24
CA LEU A 34 10.99 -19.12 9.44
C LEU A 34 11.97 -17.95 9.27
N PRO A 35 11.51 -16.83 8.68
CA PRO A 35 12.30 -15.61 8.66
C PRO A 35 12.76 -15.23 10.07
N ALA A 36 13.94 -14.62 10.16
CA ALA A 36 14.48 -14.12 11.42
C ALA A 36 13.44 -13.20 12.11
N TYR A 37 13.22 -13.44 13.40
CA TYR A 37 12.31 -12.66 14.21
C TYR A 37 12.87 -11.26 14.46
N GLU A 38 12.05 -10.24 14.21
CA GLU A 38 12.33 -8.84 14.49
C GLU A 38 11.41 -8.37 15.63
N ALA A 39 11.89 -7.55 16.56
CA ALA A 39 11.03 -7.01 17.62
C ALA A 39 9.85 -6.21 17.00
N PRO A 40 8.60 -6.39 17.48
CA PRO A 40 7.46 -5.66 16.95
C PRO A 40 7.63 -4.14 17.09
N LEU A 41 7.21 -3.39 16.07
CA LEU A 41 7.14 -1.93 16.16
C LEU A 41 6.03 -1.50 17.13
N THR A 42 6.27 -0.41 17.87
CA THR A 42 5.23 0.21 18.69
C THR A 42 4.10 0.73 17.80
N ARG A 43 2.85 0.38 18.14
CA ARG A 43 1.67 0.87 17.43
C ARG A 43 1.58 2.39 17.56
N THR A 44 1.81 3.06 16.45
CA THR A 44 1.82 4.52 16.30
C THR A 44 1.19 4.90 14.96
N ASP A 45 0.72 6.13 14.86
CA ASP A 45 0.09 6.65 13.64
C ASP A 45 1.09 6.78 12.48
N PHE A 46 2.38 6.92 12.78
CA PHE A 46 3.44 7.04 11.79
C PHE A 46 4.54 6.04 12.07
N GLN A 47 4.87 5.23 11.07
CA GLN A 47 5.89 4.19 11.17
C GLN A 47 6.80 4.23 9.95
N ASN A 48 8.06 3.85 10.13
CA ASN A 48 8.96 3.57 9.02
C ASN A 48 9.10 2.05 8.91
N VAL A 49 8.60 1.48 7.81
CA VAL A 49 8.51 0.03 7.64
C VAL A 49 9.27 -0.40 6.40
N ARG A 50 9.77 -1.63 6.39
CA ARG A 50 10.24 -2.23 5.15
C ARG A 50 9.03 -2.57 4.30
N THR A 51 9.03 -2.14 3.04
CA THR A 51 8.05 -2.56 2.06
C THR A 51 8.70 -3.41 0.99
N THR A 52 7.96 -4.39 0.51
CA THR A 52 8.23 -5.16 -0.71
C THR A 52 7.01 -5.08 -1.60
N ALA A 53 7.07 -5.72 -2.77
CA ALA A 53 5.91 -5.90 -3.60
C ALA A 53 5.82 -7.35 -4.10
N TYR A 54 4.59 -7.81 -4.28
CA TYR A 54 4.28 -9.12 -4.86
C TYR A 54 3.20 -8.98 -5.93
N THR A 55 3.07 -10.01 -6.76
CA THR A 55 1.96 -10.09 -7.73
C THR A 55 1.47 -11.53 -7.88
N HIS A 56 0.22 -11.68 -8.28
CA HIS A 56 -0.41 -13.00 -8.44
C HIS A 56 0.21 -13.84 -9.57
N THR A 57 1.03 -13.24 -10.43
CA THR A 57 1.73 -13.93 -11.52
C THR A 57 3.06 -14.55 -11.09
N GLU A 58 3.53 -14.31 -9.87
CA GLU A 58 4.74 -14.95 -9.34
C GLU A 58 4.50 -16.44 -9.07
N SER A 59 5.53 -17.26 -9.27
CA SER A 59 5.46 -18.72 -9.16
C SER A 59 4.84 -19.19 -7.83
N ASP A 60 5.24 -18.58 -6.72
CA ASP A 60 4.81 -18.95 -5.37
C ASP A 60 3.34 -18.56 -5.09
N HIS A 61 2.75 -17.67 -5.90
CA HIS A 61 1.37 -17.17 -5.78
C HIS A 61 0.38 -17.80 -6.77
N THR A 62 0.86 -18.51 -7.80
CA THR A 62 0.01 -19.14 -8.83
C THR A 62 -1.08 -20.05 -8.26
N GLN A 63 -0.79 -20.74 -7.14
CA GLN A 63 -1.74 -21.63 -6.45
C GLN A 63 -2.94 -20.87 -5.82
N TYR A 64 -2.74 -19.61 -5.43
CA TYR A 64 -3.76 -18.78 -4.77
C TYR A 64 -4.47 -17.84 -5.77
N GLY A 65 -3.85 -17.60 -6.93
CA GLY A 65 -4.40 -16.75 -7.98
C GLY A 65 -4.58 -15.30 -7.50
N ALA A 66 -5.63 -14.63 -8.00
CA ALA A 66 -5.91 -13.23 -7.67
C ALA A 66 -6.76 -13.06 -6.39
N ARG A 67 -6.70 -13.99 -5.44
CA ARG A 67 -7.48 -13.94 -4.19
C ARG A 67 -6.60 -13.64 -2.99
N ASN A 68 -7.11 -12.84 -2.07
CA ASN A 68 -6.48 -12.58 -0.78
C ASN A 68 -6.88 -13.63 0.26
N ALA A 69 -6.23 -13.62 1.43
CA ALA A 69 -6.53 -14.54 2.53
C ALA A 69 -7.99 -14.47 3.02
N LEU A 70 -8.68 -13.34 2.83
CA LEU A 70 -10.09 -13.17 3.21
C LEU A 70 -11.08 -13.72 2.17
N GLY A 71 -10.58 -14.30 1.06
CA GLY A 71 -11.39 -14.81 -0.03
C GLY A 71 -11.89 -13.74 -1.01
N GLY A 72 -11.50 -12.47 -0.82
CA GLY A 72 -11.75 -11.37 -1.74
C GLY A 72 -10.72 -11.31 -2.88
N GLU A 73 -10.95 -10.42 -3.85
CA GLU A 73 -10.02 -10.21 -4.96
C GLU A 73 -8.87 -9.25 -4.56
N LEU A 74 -7.66 -9.52 -5.05
CA LEU A 74 -6.52 -8.64 -4.89
C LEU A 74 -6.65 -7.40 -5.78
N HIS A 75 -6.44 -6.23 -5.20
CA HIS A 75 -6.61 -4.95 -5.87
C HIS A 75 -5.30 -4.17 -5.85
N ALA A 76 -4.79 -3.79 -7.02
CA ALA A 76 -3.70 -2.82 -7.08
C ALA A 76 -4.23 -1.44 -6.67
N ALA A 77 -3.44 -0.69 -5.91
CA ALA A 77 -3.75 0.68 -5.52
C ALA A 77 -3.99 1.58 -6.74
N GLY A 78 -4.70 2.69 -6.53
CA GLY A 78 -4.81 3.75 -7.54
C GLY A 78 -3.46 4.35 -7.91
N PRO A 79 -3.40 5.24 -8.92
CA PRO A 79 -2.16 5.92 -9.28
C PRO A 79 -1.54 6.65 -8.08
N ALA A 80 -0.21 6.77 -8.08
CA ALA A 80 0.49 7.60 -7.10
C ALA A 80 -0.06 9.04 -7.17
N ILE A 81 -0.34 9.60 -6.00
CA ILE A 81 -0.80 10.98 -5.83
C ILE A 81 0.39 11.77 -5.30
N HIS A 82 1.14 12.40 -6.20
CA HIS A 82 2.13 13.37 -5.77
C HIS A 82 1.38 14.65 -5.33
N ARG A 83 1.67 15.16 -4.14
CA ARG A 83 0.95 16.30 -3.52
C ARG A 83 0.86 17.55 -4.43
N ALA A 84 1.74 17.67 -5.43
CA ALA A 84 1.69 18.71 -6.46
C ALA A 84 0.46 18.64 -7.39
N GLU A 85 -0.17 17.47 -7.50
CA GLU A 85 -1.34 17.22 -8.36
C GLU A 85 -2.65 17.69 -7.71
N ASN A 86 -2.64 17.90 -6.39
CA ASN A 86 -3.80 18.30 -5.61
C ASN A 86 -3.72 19.74 -5.07
N VAL A 87 -2.66 20.48 -5.41
CA VAL A 87 -2.69 21.94 -5.30
C VAL A 87 -3.59 22.40 -6.42
N LYS A 88 -4.78 22.93 -6.09
CA LYS A 88 -5.55 23.78 -7.01
C LYS A 88 -4.53 24.70 -7.66
N ARG A 89 -4.20 24.52 -8.95
CA ARG A 89 -3.40 25.53 -9.67
C ARG A 89 -4.21 26.80 -9.54
N ALA A 90 -3.78 27.70 -8.66
CA ALA A 90 -4.27 29.05 -8.61
C ALA A 90 -3.90 29.62 -9.96
N ARG A 91 -4.86 29.63 -10.87
CA ARG A 91 -4.68 30.21 -12.19
C ARG A 91 -4.59 31.71 -11.96
N THR A 92 -3.60 32.32 -12.59
CA THR A 92 -3.35 33.77 -12.53
C THR A 92 -4.65 34.53 -12.70
N VAL A 93 -5.02 35.29 -11.66
CA VAL A 93 -6.04 36.33 -11.76
C VAL A 93 -5.42 37.38 -12.68
N SER A 94 -5.86 37.38 -13.93
CA SER A 94 -5.59 38.50 -14.82
C SER A 94 -6.40 39.68 -14.31
N ASP A 95 -5.69 40.78 -14.18
CA ASP A 95 -6.13 42.12 -13.77
C ASP A 95 -7.31 42.59 -14.63
N SER A 96 -8.47 42.79 -14.00
CA SER A 96 -9.69 43.50 -14.44
C SER A 96 -10.87 42.97 -13.61
N ASP A 97 -11.72 43.71 -12.91
CA ASP A 97 -11.95 45.14 -12.69
C ASP A 97 -12.70 45.26 -11.35
N ASP A 98 -12.71 46.47 -10.77
CA ASP A 98 -13.68 47.04 -9.82
C ASP A 98 -14.51 46.05 -8.97
N VAL A 99 -14.12 45.93 -7.70
CA VAL A 99 -15.00 45.41 -6.65
C VAL A 99 -15.13 46.49 -5.57
N ASP A 100 -16.34 47.02 -5.43
CA ASP A 100 -16.72 47.90 -4.31
C ASP A 100 -16.42 47.19 -2.99
N VAL A 101 -15.41 47.69 -2.27
CA VAL A 101 -15.01 47.17 -0.96
C VAL A 101 -15.99 47.70 0.09
N ILE A 102 -16.97 46.88 0.47
CA ILE A 102 -17.69 47.07 1.74
C ILE A 102 -16.72 46.71 2.87
N ASN A 103 -16.29 47.74 3.59
CA ASN A 103 -15.33 47.65 4.68
C ASN A 103 -16.04 47.15 5.94
N ILE A 104 -15.84 45.87 6.29
CA ILE A 104 -16.27 45.33 7.59
C ILE A 104 -15.05 45.37 8.52
N SER A 105 -15.04 46.39 9.39
CA SER A 105 -14.07 46.59 10.45
C SER A 105 -14.13 45.43 11.46
N ASN A 106 -13.03 44.69 11.60
CA ASN A 106 -12.75 43.94 12.82
C ASN A 106 -11.78 44.74 13.69
N THR A 107 -12.23 44.97 14.91
CA THR A 107 -11.56 45.68 16.00
C THR A 107 -10.30 44.96 16.48
N ASP A 108 -9.32 45.79 16.87
CA ASP A 108 -8.19 45.52 17.77
C ASP A 108 -7.22 44.37 17.45
N THR A 109 -6.15 44.70 16.73
CA THR A 109 -4.79 44.39 17.20
C THR A 109 -3.75 45.28 16.51
N LYS A 110 -3.06 46.10 17.30
CA LYS A 110 -2.09 47.10 16.86
C LYS A 110 -0.74 46.43 16.59
N LEU A 111 -0.42 46.12 15.33
CA LEU A 111 0.95 45.76 14.93
C LEU A 111 1.72 47.03 14.53
N GLN A 112 2.83 47.29 15.21
CA GLN A 112 3.72 48.42 14.93
C GLN A 112 4.58 48.12 13.68
N PRO A 113 4.81 49.09 12.77
CA PRO A 113 5.70 48.91 11.64
C PRO A 113 7.17 49.06 12.05
N PHE A 114 8.00 48.10 11.63
CA PHE A 114 9.45 48.19 11.72
C PHE A 114 9.96 49.23 10.70
N SER A 115 10.49 50.33 11.22
CA SER A 115 11.22 51.36 10.48
C SER A 115 12.58 50.83 10.03
N MET A 116 12.95 51.04 8.77
CA MET A 116 14.34 51.14 8.31
C MET A 116 14.41 52.09 7.11
N GLN A 117 15.42 52.95 7.14
CA GLN A 117 15.50 54.26 6.50
C GLN A 117 15.91 54.21 5.02
N GLU A 118 15.45 55.22 4.27
CA GLU A 118 15.85 55.56 2.89
C GLU A 118 17.36 55.84 2.74
N THR A 119 17.89 55.57 1.55
CA THR A 119 18.68 56.58 0.80
C THR A 119 18.81 56.26 -0.70
N LYS A 120 18.23 57.15 -1.54
CA LYS A 120 18.72 57.71 -2.82
C LYS A 120 19.14 56.78 -3.98
N LYS A 121 18.41 56.87 -5.11
CA LYS A 121 18.74 57.70 -6.30
C LYS A 121 17.75 57.47 -7.46
N ALA A 122 17.51 58.55 -8.20
CA ALA A 122 16.56 58.73 -9.30
C ALA A 122 16.94 58.01 -10.59
N THR A 123 15.93 57.60 -11.39
CA THR A 123 15.93 57.89 -12.84
C THR A 123 14.51 57.83 -13.43
N ARG A 124 14.29 58.75 -14.37
CA ARG A 124 13.07 59.15 -15.07
C ARG A 124 12.86 58.24 -16.29
N ALA A 125 11.64 57.78 -16.59
CA ALA A 125 11.32 57.24 -17.92
C ALA A 125 9.86 57.50 -18.30
N THR A 126 9.69 57.77 -19.60
CA THR A 126 8.62 58.51 -20.26
C THR A 126 7.56 57.60 -20.88
N THR A 127 6.32 58.10 -20.89
CA THR A 127 5.08 57.70 -21.57
C THR A 127 5.19 56.97 -22.91
N THR A 128 4.29 56.01 -23.17
CA THR A 128 3.57 55.86 -24.46
C THR A 128 2.27 55.07 -24.25
N ILE A 129 1.13 55.73 -24.46
CA ILE A 129 -0.21 55.14 -24.48
C ILE A 129 -0.49 54.72 -25.93
N THR A 130 -0.85 53.46 -26.16
CA THR A 130 -1.35 53.00 -27.47
C THR A 130 -2.71 52.34 -27.31
N THR A 131 -3.76 53.03 -27.72
CA THR A 131 -5.14 52.55 -27.86
C THR A 131 -5.26 51.57 -29.03
N ARG A 132 -5.95 50.43 -28.84
CA ARG A 132 -6.43 49.62 -29.97
C ARG A 132 -7.62 48.69 -29.63
N GLY A 133 -8.79 49.08 -30.13
CA GLY A 133 -9.80 48.25 -30.82
C GLY A 133 -10.39 47.02 -30.14
N THR A 134 -11.61 47.15 -29.63
CA THR A 134 -12.56 46.08 -29.28
C THR A 134 -12.99 45.23 -30.48
N LYS A 135 -12.90 43.90 -30.37
CA LYS A 135 -13.66 42.94 -31.19
C LYS A 135 -14.43 41.99 -30.28
N THR A 136 -15.74 42.15 -30.26
CA THR A 136 -16.71 41.24 -29.64
C THR A 136 -16.74 39.91 -30.40
N THR A 137 -16.51 38.80 -29.70
CA THR A 137 -16.82 37.46 -30.21
C THR A 137 -17.67 36.73 -29.17
N THR A 138 -18.89 36.45 -29.56
CA THR A 138 -19.93 35.72 -28.82
C THR A 138 -19.43 34.33 -28.42
N THR A 139 -19.31 34.06 -27.12
CA THR A 139 -19.00 32.72 -26.60
C THR A 139 -20.20 32.13 -25.88
N ARG A 140 -20.75 31.06 -26.48
CA ARG A 140 -21.75 30.17 -25.86
C ARG A 140 -21.24 29.69 -24.50
N GLY A 141 -22.13 29.74 -23.51
CA GLY A 141 -21.84 29.37 -22.12
C GLY A 141 -21.24 27.96 -21.98
N ALA A 142 -19.97 27.92 -21.57
CA ALA A 142 -19.30 26.69 -21.17
C ALA A 142 -19.76 26.31 -19.75
N LYS A 143 -20.51 25.20 -19.64
CA LYS A 143 -20.84 24.60 -18.35
C LYS A 143 -19.55 24.04 -17.73
N ARG A 144 -19.18 24.55 -16.55
CA ARG A 144 -18.02 24.08 -15.78
C ARG A 144 -18.32 22.70 -15.19
N ALA A 145 -17.59 21.67 -15.61
CA ALA A 145 -17.63 20.35 -14.97
C ALA A 145 -16.74 20.38 -13.71
N VAL A 146 -17.34 20.16 -12.54
CA VAL A 146 -16.61 19.87 -11.31
C VAL A 146 -16.16 18.41 -11.40
N ALA A 147 -14.84 18.15 -11.40
CA ALA A 147 -14.34 16.78 -11.34
C ALA A 147 -14.83 16.15 -10.03
N ALA A 148 -15.69 15.13 -10.13
CA ALA A 148 -16.10 14.36 -8.98
C ALA A 148 -14.87 13.63 -8.43
N ASN A 149 -14.49 13.93 -7.18
CA ASN A 149 -13.42 13.19 -6.49
C ASN A 149 -13.85 11.74 -6.31
N LYS A 150 -13.46 10.86 -7.24
CA LYS A 150 -13.60 9.42 -7.04
C LYS A 150 -12.80 9.03 -5.80
N PRO A 151 -13.36 8.26 -4.86
CA PRO A 151 -12.60 7.79 -3.70
C PRO A 151 -11.36 7.03 -4.18
N PRO A 152 -10.22 7.16 -3.48
CA PRO A 152 -8.98 6.50 -3.87
C PRO A 152 -9.19 4.98 -3.89
N LYS A 153 -8.73 4.33 -4.95
CA LYS A 153 -8.72 2.87 -5.03
C LYS A 153 -7.72 2.33 -4.01
N ILE A 154 -8.22 1.61 -3.01
CA ILE A 154 -7.41 1.01 -1.94
C ILE A 154 -6.72 -0.23 -2.50
N GLY A 155 -5.40 -0.30 -2.32
CA GLY A 155 -4.60 -1.47 -2.69
C GLY A 155 -4.63 -2.56 -1.63
N SER A 156 -4.43 -3.80 -2.04
CA SER A 156 -4.23 -4.93 -1.14
C SER A 156 -2.78 -4.95 -0.64
N ALA A 157 -2.61 -5.34 0.62
CA ALA A 157 -1.30 -5.57 1.20
C ALA A 157 -1.29 -6.86 2.03
N ALA A 158 -0.15 -7.54 2.02
CA ALA A 158 0.13 -8.65 2.90
C ALA A 158 1.03 -8.18 4.05
N ALA A 159 0.80 -8.69 5.25
CA ALA A 159 1.63 -8.40 6.41
C ALA A 159 1.57 -9.53 7.44
N ASP A 160 2.41 -9.45 8.46
CA ASP A 160 2.19 -10.20 9.70
C ASP A 160 0.98 -9.61 10.45
N TRP A 161 -0.08 -10.40 10.61
CA TRP A 161 -1.32 -9.98 11.25
C TRP A 161 -1.21 -9.80 12.77
N SER A 162 -0.16 -10.31 13.42
CA SER A 162 0.12 -9.96 14.81
C SER A 162 0.62 -8.51 14.97
N ARG A 163 1.29 -7.99 13.94
CA ARG A 163 1.88 -6.65 13.92
C ARG A 163 0.92 -5.63 13.33
N TRP A 164 0.39 -5.93 12.14
CA TRP A 164 -0.65 -5.16 11.47
C TRP A 164 -1.88 -6.05 11.31
N PRO A 165 -2.80 -6.05 12.29
CA PRO A 165 -4.00 -6.87 12.24
C PRO A 165 -4.79 -6.71 10.95
N MET A 166 -5.49 -7.77 10.58
CA MET A 166 -6.41 -7.81 9.45
C MET A 166 -7.32 -6.57 9.44
N GLY A 167 -7.40 -5.91 8.29
CA GLY A 167 -8.15 -4.67 8.10
C GLY A 167 -7.35 -3.39 8.34
N THR A 168 -6.11 -3.48 8.84
CA THR A 168 -5.25 -2.30 9.03
C THR A 168 -5.12 -1.55 7.71
N THR A 169 -5.51 -0.27 7.71
CA THR A 169 -5.47 0.60 6.54
C THR A 169 -4.42 1.68 6.74
N PHE A 170 -3.56 1.89 5.76
CA PHE A 170 -2.44 2.82 5.85
C PHE A 170 -2.19 3.53 4.52
N ARG A 171 -1.50 4.66 4.59
CA ARG A 171 -1.07 5.46 3.45
C ARG A 171 0.44 5.47 3.36
N LEU A 172 0.98 5.30 2.15
CA LEU A 172 2.40 5.53 1.88
C LEU A 172 2.64 7.03 1.75
N LEU A 173 3.58 7.58 2.52
CA LEU A 173 3.83 9.02 2.49
C LEU A 173 4.54 9.46 1.21
N SER A 174 5.32 8.59 0.54
CA SER A 174 6.00 8.94 -0.72
C SER A 174 5.05 9.05 -1.91
N THR A 175 4.05 8.17 -2.00
CA THR A 175 3.14 8.09 -3.15
C THR A 175 1.72 8.53 -2.86
N GLY A 176 1.33 8.72 -1.59
CA GLY A 176 -0.05 9.03 -1.21
C GLY A 176 -1.06 7.90 -1.43
N GLN A 177 -0.62 6.74 -1.94
CA GLN A 177 -1.48 5.57 -2.15
C GLN A 177 -1.92 4.98 -0.81
N VAL A 178 -3.13 4.44 -0.79
CA VAL A 178 -3.74 3.82 0.39
C VAL A 178 -3.82 2.31 0.17
N TYR A 179 -3.46 1.56 1.19
CA TYR A 179 -3.47 0.11 1.20
C TYR A 179 -4.21 -0.41 2.43
N ARG A 180 -4.75 -1.63 2.31
CA ARG A 180 -5.39 -2.36 3.40
C ARG A 180 -4.74 -3.73 3.53
N VAL A 181 -4.40 -4.10 4.76
CA VAL A 181 -3.91 -5.43 5.10
C VAL A 181 -5.08 -6.41 5.06
N GLU A 182 -5.04 -7.31 4.10
CA GLU A 182 -6.07 -8.33 3.88
C GLU A 182 -5.47 -9.67 3.44
N ASP A 183 -4.15 -9.76 3.46
CA ASP A 183 -3.40 -10.94 3.09
C ASP A 183 -2.25 -11.16 4.08
N TYR A 184 -1.69 -12.36 4.10
CA TYR A 184 -0.52 -12.70 4.90
C TYR A 184 0.37 -13.68 4.14
N GLY A 185 1.60 -13.81 4.60
CA GLY A 185 2.56 -14.68 3.95
C GLY A 185 3.61 -15.20 4.91
N TRP A 186 4.10 -16.40 4.60
CA TRP A 186 5.17 -17.05 5.34
C TRP A 186 6.40 -16.13 5.54
N ALA A 187 6.76 -15.35 4.52
CA ALA A 187 7.97 -14.53 4.47
C ALA A 187 7.89 -13.26 5.33
N LEU A 188 6.67 -12.91 5.76
CA LEU A 188 6.35 -11.69 6.49
C LEU A 188 6.19 -11.95 7.99
N SER A 189 5.83 -13.19 8.34
CA SER A 189 5.70 -13.60 9.74
C SER A 189 6.99 -13.24 10.52
N GLY A 190 6.84 -12.72 11.74
CA GLY A 190 7.94 -12.29 12.59
C GLY A 190 8.74 -11.10 12.08
N ARG A 191 8.29 -10.37 11.05
CA ARG A 191 9.05 -9.25 10.44
C ARG A 191 8.29 -7.93 10.46
N ASN A 192 9.05 -6.84 10.49
CA ASN A 192 8.51 -5.49 10.28
C ASN A 192 8.46 -5.14 8.78
N THR A 193 7.87 -6.04 7.98
CA THR A 193 7.76 -5.91 6.52
C THR A 193 6.31 -6.00 6.06
N ILE A 194 5.91 -5.08 5.18
CA ILE A 194 4.61 -5.10 4.51
C ILE A 194 4.83 -5.32 3.01
N ASP A 195 4.11 -6.28 2.43
CA ASP A 195 4.18 -6.60 1.02
C ASP A 195 3.01 -5.95 0.27
N LEU A 196 3.30 -5.16 -0.75
CA LEU A 196 2.29 -4.42 -1.49
C LEU A 196 1.88 -5.17 -2.76
N TYR A 197 0.59 -5.42 -2.93
CA TYR A 197 0.12 -6.07 -4.14
C TYR A 197 0.20 -5.13 -5.35
N MET A 198 0.75 -5.66 -6.44
CA MET A 198 0.84 -4.99 -7.74
C MET A 198 0.11 -5.78 -8.83
N ALA A 199 -0.47 -5.07 -9.80
CA ALA A 199 -1.27 -5.69 -10.86
C ALA A 199 -0.44 -6.52 -11.84
N ASN A 200 0.87 -6.25 -11.94
CA ASN A 200 1.76 -6.93 -12.87
C ASN A 200 3.22 -6.89 -12.38
N GLN A 201 4.05 -7.76 -12.97
CA GLN A 201 5.47 -7.91 -12.63
C GLN A 201 6.30 -6.63 -12.84
N ARG A 202 5.96 -5.79 -13.82
CA ARG A 202 6.73 -4.56 -14.11
C ARG A 202 6.59 -3.58 -12.95
N ASP A 203 5.37 -3.36 -12.47
CA ASP A 203 5.11 -2.45 -11.35
C ASP A 203 5.73 -2.98 -10.06
N MET A 204 5.67 -4.29 -9.85
CA MET A 204 6.33 -4.98 -8.74
C MET A 204 7.85 -4.77 -8.74
N ASN A 205 8.51 -4.99 -9.89
CA ASN A 205 9.95 -4.78 -10.04
C ASN A 205 10.33 -3.29 -9.89
N THR A 206 9.47 -2.38 -10.37
CA THR A 206 9.66 -0.93 -10.24
C THR A 206 9.59 -0.50 -8.78
N TRP A 207 8.73 -1.14 -7.98
CA TRP A 207 8.61 -0.86 -6.56
C TRP A 207 9.84 -1.32 -5.77
N GLY A 208 10.22 -2.60 -5.93
CA GLY A 208 11.35 -3.22 -5.26
C GLY A 208 11.21 -3.31 -3.73
N ALA A 209 12.31 -3.66 -3.05
CA ALA A 209 12.36 -3.67 -1.58
C ALA A 209 12.96 -2.36 -1.07
N ARG A 210 12.26 -1.64 -0.18
CA ARG A 210 12.73 -0.35 0.34
C ARG A 210 12.15 -0.01 1.71
N GLN A 211 12.74 0.99 2.38
CA GLN A 211 12.15 1.60 3.56
C GLN A 211 11.12 2.65 3.13
N GLU A 212 9.93 2.60 3.73
CA GLU A 212 8.82 3.47 3.38
C GLU A 212 8.17 4.03 4.65
N PRO A 213 8.11 5.36 4.77
CA PRO A 213 7.34 5.99 5.84
C PRO A 213 5.85 5.89 5.53
N ILE A 214 5.10 5.34 6.47
CA ILE A 214 3.65 5.13 6.37
C ILE A 214 2.91 5.92 7.44
N GLN A 215 1.67 6.28 7.11
CA GLN A 215 0.69 6.76 8.06
C GLN A 215 -0.42 5.71 8.21
N ILE A 216 -0.64 5.21 9.42
CA ILE A 216 -1.79 4.38 9.75
C ILE A 216 -3.04 5.27 9.72
N LEU A 217 -4.02 4.89 8.91
CA LEU A 217 -5.33 5.55 8.83
C LEU A 217 -6.35 4.89 9.76
N GLY A 218 -6.19 3.60 10.00
CA GLY A 218 -6.98 2.83 10.95
C GLY A 218 -6.33 1.49 11.23
N TRP A 219 -6.21 1.13 12.49
CA TRP A 219 -5.75 -0.20 12.89
C TRP A 219 -6.84 -1.23 12.61
N GLY A 220 -6.41 -2.42 12.20
CA GLY A 220 -7.29 -3.58 12.07
C GLY A 220 -7.67 -4.18 13.42
N ASP A 221 -8.35 -5.33 13.38
CA ASP A 221 -8.87 -6.02 14.56
C ASP A 221 -7.98 -7.23 14.93
N PRO A 222 -7.22 -7.19 16.05
CA PRO A 222 -6.40 -8.30 16.51
C PRO A 222 -7.21 -9.56 16.85
N GLN A 223 -8.41 -9.41 17.40
CA GLN A 223 -9.27 -10.52 17.81
C GLN A 223 -9.81 -11.25 16.59
N GLN A 224 -10.25 -10.52 15.57
CA GLN A 224 -10.67 -11.14 14.30
C GLN A 224 -9.49 -11.82 13.60
N SER A 225 -8.30 -11.19 13.63
CA SER A 225 -7.07 -11.80 13.10
C SER A 225 -6.78 -13.13 13.79
N LEU A 226 -6.84 -13.16 15.12
CA LEU A 226 -6.63 -14.36 15.93
C LEU A 226 -7.67 -15.44 15.59
N GLN A 227 -8.96 -15.08 15.56
CA GLN A 227 -10.04 -16.01 15.25
C GLN A 227 -9.89 -16.65 13.87
N PHE A 228 -9.43 -15.88 12.88
CA PHE A 228 -9.17 -16.40 11.53
C PHE A 228 -7.96 -17.35 11.50
N LEU A 229 -6.88 -16.99 12.18
CA LEU A 229 -5.61 -17.72 12.14
C LEU A 229 -5.60 -18.99 13.01
N GLN A 230 -6.43 -19.05 14.05
CA GLN A 230 -6.48 -20.17 15.00
C GLN A 230 -6.75 -21.53 14.35
N SER A 231 -7.52 -21.58 13.26
CA SER A 231 -7.82 -22.83 12.54
C SER A 231 -6.67 -23.33 11.65
N HIS A 232 -5.58 -22.57 11.51
CA HIS A 232 -4.49 -22.84 10.57
C HIS A 232 -3.12 -22.90 11.25
N THR A 233 -3.06 -23.22 12.55
CA THR A 233 -1.82 -23.28 13.34
C THR A 233 -0.86 -24.41 12.97
N ASP A 234 -1.25 -25.31 12.07
CA ASP A 234 -0.37 -26.35 11.52
C ASP A 234 0.80 -25.73 10.74
N TYR A 235 0.58 -24.54 10.17
CA TYR A 235 1.63 -23.76 9.53
C TYR A 235 2.44 -22.98 10.56
N LYS A 236 3.75 -23.25 10.64
CA LYS A 236 4.67 -22.59 11.59
C LYS A 236 4.55 -21.06 11.62
N HIS A 237 4.41 -20.43 10.44
CA HIS A 237 4.33 -18.98 10.33
C HIS A 237 3.01 -18.44 10.91
N ILE A 238 1.91 -19.16 10.72
CA ILE A 238 0.60 -18.83 11.31
C ILE A 238 0.65 -19.01 12.82
N LYS A 239 1.19 -20.15 13.28
CA LYS A 239 1.37 -20.41 14.71
C LYS A 239 2.19 -19.32 15.40
N ARG A 240 3.25 -18.81 14.76
CA ARG A 240 4.02 -17.69 15.29
C ARG A 240 3.18 -16.42 15.44
N MET A 241 2.38 -16.06 14.43
CA MET A 241 1.47 -14.91 14.51
C MET A 241 0.43 -15.07 15.62
N VAL A 242 -0.13 -16.28 15.77
CA VAL A 242 -1.09 -16.60 16.84
C VAL A 242 -0.45 -16.43 18.22
N LEU A 243 0.78 -16.91 18.42
CA LEU A 243 1.51 -16.71 19.69
C LEU A 243 1.72 -15.24 20.02
N GLU A 244 2.14 -14.41 19.05
CA GLU A 244 2.28 -12.95 19.27
C GLU A 244 0.92 -12.30 19.60
N LEU A 245 -0.17 -12.69 18.92
CA LEU A 245 -1.52 -12.18 19.21
C LEU A 245 -2.03 -12.59 20.61
N GLU A 246 -1.59 -13.72 21.14
CA GLU A 246 -1.86 -14.20 22.50
C GLU A 246 -0.96 -13.54 23.57
N GLY A 247 -0.01 -12.68 23.17
CA GLY A 247 0.96 -12.06 24.08
C GLY A 247 2.11 -12.98 24.50
N ARG A 248 2.36 -14.06 23.74
CA ARG A 248 3.40 -15.07 23.99
C ARG A 248 4.63 -14.80 23.13
N ASP A 249 5.11 -13.56 23.17
CA ASP A 249 6.17 -13.04 22.28
C ASP A 249 7.48 -13.84 22.38
N GLN A 250 7.84 -14.32 23.58
CA GLN A 250 9.04 -15.12 23.79
C GLN A 250 8.98 -16.47 23.06
N GLU A 251 7.80 -17.11 23.06
CA GLU A 251 7.59 -18.36 22.36
C GLU A 251 7.55 -18.15 20.85
N ALA A 252 6.91 -17.07 20.40
CA ALA A 252 6.91 -16.66 19.00
C ALA A 252 8.33 -16.41 18.47
N ALA A 253 9.17 -15.71 19.24
CA ALA A 253 10.55 -15.41 18.90
C ALA A 253 11.45 -16.67 18.90
N ALA A 254 11.12 -17.68 19.70
CA ALA A 254 11.85 -18.94 19.73
C ALA A 254 11.57 -19.85 18.52
N MET A 255 10.51 -19.59 17.74
CA MET A 255 10.17 -20.39 16.57
C MET A 255 11.17 -20.17 15.42
N ARG A 256 11.69 -21.29 14.89
CA ARG A 256 12.61 -21.35 13.73
C ARG A 256 12.06 -22.23 12.60
#